data_AF-A0A9X0CUV1-F1
#
_entry.id   AF-A0A9X0CUV1-F1
#
_cell.length_a   1.000
_cell.length_b   1.000
_cell.length_c   1.000
_cell.angle_alpha   90.00
_cell.angle_beta   90.00
_cell.angle_gamma   90.00
#
_symmetry.space_group_name_H-M   'P 1'
#
loop_
_entity.id
_entity.type
_entity.pdbx_description
1 polymer ?
#
loop_
_entity_poly.entity_id
_entity_poly.type
_entity_poly.pdbx_seq_one_letter_code
_entity_poly.pdbx_strand_id
1 'polypeptide(L)'
;MIQLLEDIRCVKKDKLMSQKRKLETINIQTTSSLEFVDSLLGREFAAEIMMLRDRVTSRLEKMSDLIVDTRPAEGAAIEYIPNPSLVSTLESASLGHIVVSNTDPLSCFVEGEGLRKAFVGEEACFAVTTRDLKGEVCYSVADRITVQATPVSNCGEVIDAEVKGMENGFRYDVTYVPKVAGAYTLAVKVGGQHIQESPLELLIKPPVMLPFKSFGSAAGANGLFTQPHGIAISSTGDIAISDTQKHCVHLMNSNGLSKMDFGGEELDYPVGIAFDITEKNVIVADRDNHRLLVYSTKTGKMVRKIGRKGSAEGHFDGPSGIFVDGEGRIIVADWNNHRIQVFSPEGIYLFKFGDTVKNKLKHPRAVTFCNVRNRFIVSDTGNNVIKVFGPKGKFLHSIGNPGVKKGELYSPRGITVDKLDRIVVCDFDNHRVQFFRFDGTCLNSFGSKGKLLGQFDRPMGVALLNDDQIVVSDWGNDRIQVFSMGPLMKVSLFSENNNTSM
;
A
#
# COMPACT_ATOMS: atom_id res chain seq x y z
N MET A 1 17.56 9.67 -45.91
CA MET A 1 16.45 9.72 -46.90
C MET A 1 15.78 11.09 -46.92
N ILE A 2 15.21 11.54 -45.80
CA ILE A 2 14.53 12.85 -45.71
C ILE A 2 15.46 14.01 -46.08
N GLN A 3 16.70 14.03 -45.56
CA GLN A 3 17.67 15.08 -45.91
C GLN A 3 18.00 15.12 -47.42
N LEU A 4 18.20 13.96 -48.05
CA LEU A 4 18.48 13.87 -49.48
C LEU A 4 17.30 14.36 -50.34
N LEU A 5 16.06 14.02 -49.95
CA LEU A 5 14.85 14.53 -50.61
C LEU A 5 14.74 16.06 -50.46
N GLU A 6 15.10 16.59 -49.29
CA GLU A 6 15.07 18.02 -49.02
C GLU A 6 16.14 18.79 -49.82
N ASP A 7 17.33 18.22 -49.97
CA ASP A 7 18.39 18.79 -50.80
C ASP A 7 17.99 18.83 -52.28
N ILE A 8 17.39 17.75 -52.81
CA ILE A 8 16.86 17.69 -54.18
C ILE A 8 15.76 18.74 -54.39
N ARG A 9 14.85 18.88 -53.41
CA ARG A 9 13.77 19.88 -53.43
C ARG A 9 14.32 21.30 -53.49
N CYS A 10 15.33 21.63 -52.67
CA CYS A 10 15.96 22.94 -52.65
C CYS A 10 16.62 23.28 -53.99
N VAL A 11 17.42 22.36 -54.55
CA VAL A 11 18.08 22.56 -55.84
C VAL A 11 17.06 22.76 -56.98
N LYS A 12 15.97 21.98 -56.99
CA LYS A 12 14.90 22.12 -57.99
C LYS A 12 14.18 23.46 -57.85
N LYS A 13 13.88 23.88 -56.61
CA LYS A 13 13.25 25.17 -56.33
C LYS A 13 14.11 26.34 -56.82
N ASP A 14 15.40 26.33 -56.55
CA ASP A 14 16.31 27.41 -56.94
C ASP A 14 16.44 27.53 -58.47
N LYS A 15 16.55 26.39 -59.18
CA LYS A 15 16.58 26.37 -60.65
C LYS A 15 15.30 26.94 -61.26
N LEU A 16 14.13 26.51 -60.77
CA LEU A 16 12.84 27.01 -61.25
C LEU A 16 12.64 28.50 -60.94
N MET A 17 13.04 28.95 -59.75
CA MET A 17 12.98 30.37 -59.39
C MET A 17 13.90 31.23 -60.27
N SER A 18 15.09 30.73 -60.63
CA SER A 18 15.97 31.43 -61.57
C SER A 18 15.38 31.50 -62.99
N GLN A 19 14.76 30.42 -63.47
CA GLN A 19 14.07 30.43 -64.78
C GLN A 19 12.91 31.42 -64.78
N LYS A 20 12.07 31.39 -63.74
CA LYS A 20 10.94 32.32 -63.56
C LYS A 20 11.40 33.78 -63.65
N ARG A 21 12.44 34.16 -62.90
CA ARG A 21 12.98 35.54 -62.93
C ARG A 21 13.45 35.97 -64.32
N LYS A 22 14.09 35.07 -65.07
CA LYS A 22 14.53 35.35 -66.45
C LYS A 22 13.33 35.59 -67.37
N LEU A 23 12.31 34.73 -67.28
CA LEU A 23 11.08 34.87 -68.07
C LEU A 23 10.32 36.16 -67.72
N GLU A 24 10.21 36.50 -66.44
CA GLU A 24 9.59 37.76 -65.99
C GLU A 24 10.33 38.99 -66.53
N THR A 25 11.66 38.96 -66.52
CA THR A 25 12.48 40.06 -67.05
C THR A 25 12.26 40.24 -68.55
N ILE A 26 12.25 39.14 -69.32
CA ILE A 26 11.97 39.17 -70.76
C ILE A 26 10.55 39.70 -71.00
N ASN A 27 9.56 39.23 -70.24
CA ASN A 27 8.18 39.69 -70.38
C ASN A 27 8.04 41.20 -70.13
N ILE A 28 8.63 41.73 -69.05
CA ILE A 28 8.62 43.17 -68.73
C ILE A 28 9.29 43.99 -69.85
N GLN A 29 10.42 43.52 -70.37
CA GLN A 29 11.12 44.18 -71.47
C GLN A 29 10.28 44.19 -72.75
N THR A 30 9.60 43.08 -73.06
CA THR A 30 8.73 42.96 -74.23
C THR A 30 7.52 43.88 -74.10
N THR A 31 6.79 43.84 -72.98
CA THR A 31 5.58 44.66 -72.77
C THR A 31 5.90 46.16 -72.81
N SER A 32 6.94 46.60 -72.09
CA SER A 32 7.33 48.02 -72.11
C SER A 32 7.79 48.51 -73.49
N SER A 33 8.37 47.62 -74.30
CA SER A 33 8.76 47.95 -75.66
C SER A 33 7.53 48.09 -76.58
N LEU A 34 6.53 47.22 -76.42
CA LEU A 34 5.27 47.32 -77.16
C LEU A 34 4.47 48.57 -76.77
N GLU A 35 4.33 48.85 -75.48
CA GLU A 35 3.65 50.07 -74.98
C GLU A 35 4.32 51.35 -75.49
N PHE A 36 5.65 51.37 -75.54
CA PHE A 36 6.40 52.50 -76.10
C PHE A 36 6.10 52.70 -77.60
N VAL A 37 6.05 51.61 -78.37
CA VAL A 37 5.74 51.66 -79.81
C VAL A 37 4.30 52.10 -80.05
N ASP A 38 3.33 51.54 -79.31
CA ASP A 38 1.92 51.92 -79.41
C ASP A 38 1.71 53.40 -79.06
N SER A 39 2.35 53.88 -77.99
CA SER A 39 2.28 55.29 -77.59
C SER A 39 2.89 56.23 -78.62
N LEU A 40 3.99 55.84 -79.28
CA LEU A 40 4.62 56.63 -80.33
C LEU A 40 3.74 56.72 -81.58
N LEU A 41 3.14 55.60 -82.00
CA LEU A 41 2.27 55.55 -83.18
C LEU A 41 0.95 56.33 -82.96
N GLY A 42 0.38 56.27 -81.74
CA GLY A 42 -0.87 56.96 -81.42
C GLY A 42 -0.81 58.49 -81.37
N ARG A 43 0.39 59.10 -81.40
CA ARG A 43 0.56 60.57 -81.37
C ARG A 43 0.47 61.24 -82.74
N GLU A 44 0.42 60.46 -83.83
CA GLU A 44 0.26 60.91 -85.23
C GLU A 44 1.22 62.03 -85.72
N PHE A 45 2.35 62.26 -85.03
CA PHE A 45 3.32 63.29 -85.39
C PHE A 45 4.45 62.70 -86.25
N ALA A 46 4.33 62.81 -87.58
CA ALA A 46 5.18 62.14 -88.55
C ALA A 46 6.70 62.40 -88.39
N ALA A 47 7.11 63.60 -87.95
CA ALA A 47 8.52 63.94 -87.79
C ALA A 47 9.21 63.17 -86.64
N GLU A 48 8.50 62.95 -85.52
CA GLU A 48 9.04 62.23 -84.36
C GLU A 48 9.15 60.72 -84.64
N ILE A 49 8.16 60.15 -85.35
CA ILE A 49 8.17 58.77 -85.82
C ILE A 49 9.37 58.52 -86.75
N MET A 50 9.66 59.45 -87.67
CA MET A 50 10.79 59.33 -88.58
C MET A 50 12.15 59.45 -87.85
N MET A 51 12.26 60.32 -86.85
CA MET A 51 13.51 60.46 -86.05
C MET A 51 13.82 59.23 -85.20
N LEU A 52 12.81 58.50 -84.72
CA LEU A 52 12.97 57.35 -83.82
C LEU A 52 12.88 55.98 -84.52
N ARG A 53 12.58 55.97 -85.83
CA ARG A 53 12.38 54.75 -86.65
C ARG A 53 13.48 53.71 -86.43
N ASP A 54 14.73 54.07 -86.67
CA ASP A 54 15.86 53.11 -86.61
C ASP A 54 16.02 52.51 -85.20
N ARG A 55 15.72 53.32 -84.17
CA ARG A 55 15.80 52.90 -82.76
C ARG A 55 14.69 51.92 -82.40
N VAL A 56 13.49 52.12 -82.93
CA VAL A 56 12.35 51.21 -82.76
C VAL A 56 12.56 49.92 -83.55
N THR A 57 12.96 50.02 -84.82
CA THR A 57 13.22 48.85 -85.68
C THR A 57 14.30 47.95 -85.09
N SER A 58 15.43 48.50 -84.66
CA SER A 58 16.50 47.71 -84.01
C SER A 58 16.03 47.04 -82.71
N ARG A 59 15.09 47.65 -81.98
CA ARG A 59 14.56 47.08 -80.74
C ARG A 59 13.57 45.95 -81.01
N LEU A 60 12.73 46.08 -82.03
CA LEU A 60 11.81 45.02 -82.46
C LEU A 60 12.55 43.82 -83.08
N GLU A 61 13.60 44.04 -83.85
CA GLU A 61 14.46 42.97 -84.40
C GLU A 61 15.13 42.16 -83.28
N LYS A 62 15.66 42.83 -82.25
CA LYS A 62 16.22 42.13 -81.07
C LYS A 62 15.18 41.28 -80.35
N MET A 63 13.92 41.66 -80.39
CA MET A 63 12.82 40.89 -79.79
C MET A 63 12.37 39.73 -80.67
N SER A 64 12.38 39.89 -82.01
CA SER A 64 12.02 38.80 -82.93
C SER A 64 13.01 37.64 -82.89
N ASP A 65 14.28 37.93 -82.59
CA ASP A 65 15.35 36.92 -82.55
C ASP A 65 15.48 36.21 -81.19
N LEU A 66 14.65 36.58 -80.21
CA LEU A 66 14.70 36.07 -78.84
C LEU A 66 14.04 34.68 -78.73
N ILE A 67 14.86 33.62 -78.72
CA ILE A 67 14.38 32.25 -78.47
C ILE A 67 14.26 32.02 -76.95
N VAL A 68 13.05 31.77 -76.47
CA VAL A 68 12.76 31.54 -75.05
C VAL A 68 12.32 30.09 -74.82
N ASP A 69 13.11 29.30 -74.07
CA ASP A 69 12.70 27.95 -73.64
C ASP A 69 11.77 28.07 -72.41
N THR A 70 10.53 27.59 -72.56
CA THR A 70 9.49 27.64 -71.52
C THR A 70 9.38 26.36 -70.71
N ARG A 71 10.17 25.32 -71.02
CA ARG A 71 10.09 24.03 -70.32
C ARG A 71 10.69 24.15 -68.91
N PRO A 72 10.00 23.62 -67.87
CA PRO A 72 10.54 23.59 -66.53
C PRO A 72 11.78 22.69 -66.49
N ALA A 73 12.85 23.16 -65.85
CA ALA A 73 14.04 22.35 -65.64
C ALA A 73 13.74 21.19 -64.66
N GLU A 74 13.36 20.03 -65.19
CA GLU A 74 13.20 18.81 -64.43
C GLU A 74 14.57 18.13 -64.23
N GLY A 75 15.01 18.04 -62.98
CA GLY A 75 16.23 17.31 -62.60
C GLY A 75 15.90 16.13 -61.70
N ALA A 76 16.47 14.97 -62.07
CA ALA A 76 16.52 13.66 -61.40
C ALA A 76 15.19 12.89 -61.25
N ALA A 77 15.19 11.62 -61.70
CA ALA A 77 14.15 10.65 -61.38
C ALA A 77 14.37 10.13 -59.94
N ILE A 78 13.33 10.20 -59.10
CA ILE A 78 13.40 9.76 -57.71
C ILE A 78 12.65 8.43 -57.61
N GLU A 79 13.35 7.37 -57.21
CA GLU A 79 12.77 6.05 -56.96
C GLU A 79 13.09 5.60 -55.52
N TYR A 80 12.07 5.09 -54.82
CA TYR A 80 12.23 4.53 -53.49
C TYR A 80 12.46 3.02 -53.60
N ILE A 81 13.62 2.55 -53.11
CA ILE A 81 13.96 1.13 -53.07
C ILE A 81 13.75 0.64 -51.63
N PRO A 82 12.72 -0.19 -51.37
CA PRO A 82 12.47 -0.73 -50.03
C PRO A 82 13.59 -1.67 -49.58
N ASN A 83 13.85 -1.73 -48.28
CA ASN A 83 14.82 -2.67 -47.70
C ASN A 83 14.23 -4.10 -47.69
N PRO A 84 14.76 -5.05 -48.48
CA PRO A 84 14.20 -6.39 -48.59
C PRO A 84 14.23 -7.17 -47.27
N SER A 85 15.23 -6.92 -46.42
CA SER A 85 15.34 -7.58 -45.11
C SER A 85 14.21 -7.14 -44.18
N LEU A 86 13.84 -5.86 -44.17
CA LEU A 86 12.75 -5.34 -43.34
C LEU A 86 11.38 -5.87 -43.80
N VAL A 87 11.19 -5.99 -45.12
CA VAL A 87 9.98 -6.58 -45.71
C VAL A 87 9.86 -8.04 -45.29
N SER A 88 10.93 -8.83 -45.42
CA SER A 88 10.92 -10.23 -44.99
C SER A 88 10.71 -10.40 -43.49
N THR A 89 11.22 -9.49 -42.66
CA THR A 89 10.97 -9.49 -41.21
C THR A 89 9.51 -9.18 -40.91
N LEU A 90 8.90 -8.20 -41.57
CA LEU A 90 7.47 -7.86 -41.40
C LEU A 90 6.53 -8.95 -41.94
N GLU A 91 6.94 -9.68 -42.98
CA GLU A 91 6.19 -10.84 -43.48
C GLU A 91 6.31 -12.05 -42.55
N SER A 92 7.48 -12.23 -41.91
CA SER A 92 7.70 -13.29 -40.92
C SER A 92 7.10 -12.99 -39.54
N ALA A 93 6.97 -11.71 -39.20
CA ALA A 93 6.36 -11.25 -37.96
C ALA A 93 4.85 -11.09 -38.18
N SER A 94 4.06 -12.02 -37.66
CA SER A 94 2.60 -11.87 -37.60
C SER A 94 2.26 -10.52 -36.97
N LEU A 95 1.66 -9.61 -37.75
CA LEU A 95 1.26 -8.25 -37.34
C LEU A 95 0.11 -8.26 -36.29
N GLY A 96 -0.29 -9.44 -35.82
CA GLY A 96 -1.49 -9.66 -35.01
C GLY A 96 -2.73 -9.93 -35.88
N HIS A 97 -3.85 -10.23 -35.23
CA HIS A 97 -5.15 -10.46 -35.87
C HIS A 97 -6.22 -9.61 -35.18
N ILE A 98 -7.23 -9.18 -35.93
CA ILE A 98 -8.38 -8.44 -35.39
C ILE A 98 -9.31 -9.45 -34.74
N VAL A 99 -9.55 -9.30 -33.44
CA VAL A 99 -10.55 -10.08 -32.69
C VAL A 99 -11.77 -9.21 -32.46
N VAL A 100 -12.95 -9.69 -32.84
CA VAL A 100 -14.24 -9.07 -32.53
C VAL A 100 -14.87 -9.84 -31.38
N SER A 101 -15.24 -9.14 -30.31
CA SER A 101 -16.04 -9.74 -29.25
C SER A 101 -17.52 -9.69 -29.62
N ASN A 102 -18.22 -10.81 -29.40
CA ASN A 102 -19.67 -10.92 -29.56
C ASN A 102 -20.40 -10.77 -28.21
N THR A 103 -19.68 -10.37 -27.15
CA THR A 103 -20.22 -10.28 -25.80
C THR A 103 -21.22 -9.14 -25.67
N ASP A 104 -22.37 -9.47 -25.11
CA ASP A 104 -23.42 -8.52 -24.74
C ASP A 104 -23.34 -8.21 -23.24
N PRO A 105 -23.01 -6.98 -22.82
CA PRO A 105 -22.88 -6.63 -21.40
C PRO A 105 -24.13 -6.92 -20.58
N LEU A 106 -25.33 -6.74 -21.14
CA LEU A 106 -26.58 -6.93 -20.41
C LEU A 106 -26.90 -8.40 -20.14
N SER A 107 -26.43 -9.30 -21.00
CA SER A 107 -26.60 -10.75 -20.82
C SER A 107 -25.55 -11.37 -19.87
N CYS A 108 -24.52 -10.62 -19.50
CA CYS A 108 -23.48 -11.07 -18.57
C CYS A 108 -23.97 -11.09 -17.11
N PHE A 109 -23.42 -12.00 -16.30
CA PHE A 109 -23.75 -12.09 -14.88
C PHE A 109 -22.51 -12.33 -14.02
N VAL A 110 -22.67 -12.13 -12.71
CA VAL A 110 -21.61 -12.29 -11.71
C VAL A 110 -22.03 -13.27 -10.63
N GLU A 111 -21.07 -14.06 -10.15
CA GLU A 111 -21.32 -15.02 -9.06
C GLU A 111 -20.09 -15.20 -8.19
N GLY A 112 -20.29 -15.43 -6.89
CA GLY A 112 -19.19 -15.69 -5.95
C GLY A 112 -19.44 -15.14 -4.56
N GLU A 113 -18.72 -15.69 -3.58
CA GLU A 113 -18.84 -15.24 -2.19
C GLU A 113 -18.36 -13.81 -2.00
N GLY A 114 -17.40 -13.34 -2.79
CA GLY A 114 -16.87 -11.98 -2.76
C GLY A 114 -17.90 -10.89 -3.08
N LEU A 115 -19.10 -11.22 -3.56
CA LEU A 115 -20.22 -10.27 -3.73
C LEU A 115 -21.03 -10.10 -2.44
N ARG A 116 -21.00 -11.08 -1.53
CA ARG A 116 -21.87 -11.14 -0.32
C ARG A 116 -21.09 -11.05 0.99
N LYS A 117 -19.85 -11.53 0.99
CA LYS A 117 -18.95 -11.59 2.14
C LYS A 117 -17.59 -11.04 1.73
N ALA A 118 -17.28 -9.84 2.18
CA ALA A 118 -15.96 -9.25 2.06
C ALA A 118 -15.54 -8.69 3.43
N PHE A 119 -14.29 -8.89 3.80
CA PHE A 119 -13.74 -8.42 5.07
C PHE A 119 -12.50 -7.57 4.82
N VAL A 120 -12.29 -6.56 5.65
CA VAL A 120 -11.12 -5.68 5.54
C VAL A 120 -9.83 -6.49 5.66
N GLY A 121 -8.97 -6.37 4.65
CA GLY A 121 -7.67 -7.04 4.55
C GLY A 121 -7.71 -8.46 3.99
N GLU A 122 -8.89 -8.98 3.61
CA GLU A 122 -9.05 -10.29 2.99
C GLU A 122 -9.23 -10.15 1.47
N GLU A 123 -8.61 -11.03 0.69
CA GLU A 123 -8.85 -11.11 -0.76
C GLU A 123 -10.25 -11.70 -1.00
N ALA A 124 -11.14 -10.88 -1.53
CA ALA A 124 -12.45 -11.30 -1.97
C ALA A 124 -12.39 -11.65 -3.45
N CYS A 125 -12.94 -12.82 -3.81
CA CYS A 125 -13.01 -13.26 -5.19
C CYS A 125 -14.45 -13.54 -5.63
N PHE A 126 -14.72 -13.25 -6.89
CA PHE A 126 -15.94 -13.63 -7.58
C PHE A 126 -15.64 -13.79 -9.08
N ALA A 127 -16.55 -14.41 -9.82
CA ALA A 127 -16.42 -14.64 -11.25
C ALA A 127 -17.38 -13.74 -12.04
N VAL A 128 -16.91 -13.27 -13.20
CA VAL A 128 -17.72 -12.65 -14.25
C VAL A 128 -17.83 -13.64 -15.40
N THR A 129 -19.05 -14.00 -15.78
CA THR A 129 -19.31 -14.88 -16.93
C THR A 129 -19.90 -14.04 -18.06
N THR A 130 -19.18 -14.01 -19.19
CA THR A 130 -19.56 -13.25 -20.38
C THR A 130 -20.49 -14.08 -21.29
N ARG A 131 -21.54 -13.44 -21.82
CA ARG A 131 -22.54 -14.07 -22.68
C ARG A 131 -22.84 -13.23 -23.91
N ASP A 132 -23.27 -13.88 -24.98
CA ASP A 132 -23.71 -13.21 -26.20
C ASP A 132 -25.19 -12.79 -26.12
N LEU A 133 -25.70 -12.15 -27.18
CA LEU A 133 -27.12 -11.74 -27.28
C LEU A 133 -28.13 -12.89 -27.18
N LYS A 134 -27.70 -14.14 -27.37
CA LYS A 134 -28.55 -15.33 -27.26
C LYS A 134 -28.49 -15.94 -25.86
N GLY A 135 -27.65 -15.40 -24.97
CA GLY A 135 -27.43 -15.91 -23.62
C GLY A 135 -26.43 -17.05 -23.55
N GLU A 136 -25.75 -17.38 -24.65
CA GLU A 136 -24.72 -18.42 -24.69
C GLU A 136 -23.39 -17.87 -24.15
N VAL A 137 -22.64 -18.70 -23.42
CA VAL A 137 -21.34 -18.29 -22.86
C VAL A 137 -20.38 -18.00 -24.02
N CYS A 138 -19.83 -16.78 -24.05
CA CYS A 138 -18.85 -16.39 -25.05
C CYS A 138 -17.68 -15.70 -24.36
N TYR A 139 -16.47 -16.19 -24.62
CA TYR A 139 -15.24 -15.62 -24.12
C TYR A 139 -14.46 -15.01 -25.27
N SER A 140 -14.01 -13.77 -25.09
CA SER A 140 -13.13 -13.12 -26.05
C SER A 140 -11.98 -12.43 -25.34
N VAL A 141 -10.76 -12.65 -25.83
CA VAL A 141 -9.57 -11.90 -25.36
C VAL A 141 -9.69 -10.39 -25.58
N ALA A 142 -10.67 -9.94 -26.39
CA ALA A 142 -10.99 -8.54 -26.58
C ALA A 142 -11.96 -7.97 -25.51
N ASP A 143 -12.50 -8.80 -24.61
CA ASP A 143 -13.42 -8.35 -23.57
C ASP A 143 -12.67 -7.50 -22.54
N ARG A 144 -12.99 -6.20 -22.54
CA ARG A 144 -12.46 -5.27 -21.55
C ARG A 144 -13.37 -5.23 -20.33
N ILE A 145 -13.09 -6.11 -19.38
CA ILE A 145 -13.81 -6.16 -18.11
C ILE A 145 -13.11 -5.25 -17.11
N THR A 146 -13.88 -4.35 -16.49
CA THR A 146 -13.40 -3.47 -15.42
C THR A 146 -14.33 -3.59 -14.23
N VAL A 147 -13.75 -3.80 -13.05
CA VAL A 147 -14.50 -3.87 -11.80
C VAL A 147 -13.91 -2.87 -10.82
N GLN A 148 -14.79 -2.02 -10.26
CA GLN A 148 -14.40 -0.98 -9.32
C GLN A 148 -15.44 -0.85 -8.19
N ALA A 149 -15.00 -0.87 -6.94
CA ALA A 149 -15.84 -0.61 -5.77
C ALA A 149 -15.63 0.83 -5.29
N THR A 150 -16.70 1.62 -5.26
CA THR A 150 -16.69 3.01 -4.79
C THR A 150 -17.38 3.11 -3.43
N PRO A 151 -16.80 3.74 -2.41
CA PRO A 151 -17.41 3.86 -1.10
C PRO A 151 -18.66 4.76 -1.15
N VAL A 152 -19.74 4.35 -0.48
CA VAL A 152 -21.00 5.13 -0.40
C VAL A 152 -20.85 6.35 0.52
N SER A 153 -19.89 6.31 1.44
CA SER A 153 -19.55 7.42 2.34
C SER A 153 -18.17 7.98 1.99
N ASN A 154 -17.89 9.23 2.38
CA ASN A 154 -16.58 9.88 2.19
C ASN A 154 -15.44 9.25 3.02
N CYS A 155 -15.67 8.12 3.68
CA CYS A 155 -14.77 7.51 4.66
C CYS A 155 -13.96 6.32 4.10
N GLY A 156 -13.92 6.09 2.78
CA GLY A 156 -13.19 4.99 2.15
C GLY A 156 -12.40 5.40 0.90
N GLU A 157 -11.48 4.53 0.46
CA GLU A 157 -10.80 4.64 -0.85
C GLU A 157 -11.57 3.84 -1.91
N VAL A 158 -11.45 4.26 -3.17
CA VAL A 158 -11.90 3.47 -4.33
C VAL A 158 -11.03 2.22 -4.44
N ILE A 159 -11.64 1.07 -4.71
CA ILE A 159 -10.95 -0.21 -4.86
C ILE A 159 -11.07 -0.65 -6.31
N ASP A 160 -9.95 -0.72 -7.00
CA ASP A 160 -9.85 -1.32 -8.32
C ASP A 160 -9.57 -2.82 -8.17
N ALA A 161 -10.40 -3.66 -8.78
CA ALA A 161 -10.23 -5.10 -8.73
C ALA A 161 -9.34 -5.60 -9.87
N GLU A 162 -8.56 -6.65 -9.60
CA GLU A 162 -7.77 -7.35 -10.60
C GLU A 162 -8.67 -8.36 -11.32
N VAL A 163 -8.59 -8.42 -12.66
CA VAL A 163 -9.39 -9.31 -13.49
C VAL A 163 -8.47 -10.23 -14.28
N LYS A 164 -8.64 -11.55 -14.16
CA LYS A 164 -7.86 -12.58 -14.85
C LYS A 164 -8.78 -13.49 -15.65
N GLY A 165 -8.52 -13.62 -16.95
CA GLY A 165 -9.19 -14.63 -17.78
C GLY A 165 -8.60 -16.02 -17.50
N MET A 166 -9.45 -17.04 -17.37
CA MET A 166 -8.98 -18.43 -17.27
C MET A 166 -8.57 -19.00 -18.63
N GLU A 167 -7.54 -19.85 -18.65
CA GLU A 167 -7.09 -20.60 -19.85
C GLU A 167 -8.21 -21.45 -20.47
N ASN A 168 -9.19 -21.86 -19.67
CA ASN A 168 -10.32 -22.70 -20.06
C ASN A 168 -11.39 -21.92 -20.85
N GLY A 169 -11.33 -20.58 -20.89
CA GLY A 169 -12.15 -19.75 -21.77
C GLY A 169 -13.65 -19.64 -21.46
N PHE A 170 -14.08 -19.80 -20.20
CA PHE A 170 -15.51 -19.71 -19.83
C PHE A 170 -15.86 -18.58 -18.85
N ARG A 171 -14.88 -18.03 -18.11
CA ARG A 171 -15.12 -17.01 -17.08
C ARG A 171 -13.88 -16.17 -16.79
N TYR A 172 -14.10 -15.02 -16.15
CA TYR A 172 -13.06 -14.14 -15.63
C TYR A 172 -13.11 -14.11 -14.11
N ASP A 173 -11.99 -14.42 -13.47
CA ASP A 173 -11.86 -14.30 -12.02
C ASP A 173 -11.52 -12.86 -11.67
N VAL A 174 -12.30 -12.31 -10.73
CA VAL A 174 -12.13 -10.96 -10.22
C VAL A 174 -11.71 -11.05 -8.77
N THR A 175 -10.59 -10.42 -8.42
CA THR A 175 -10.06 -10.37 -7.05
C THR A 175 -9.88 -8.93 -6.59
N TYR A 176 -10.21 -8.66 -5.32
CA TYR A 176 -9.97 -7.35 -4.71
C TYR A 176 -9.72 -7.48 -3.21
N VAL A 177 -8.96 -6.54 -2.62
CA VAL A 177 -8.65 -6.51 -1.18
C VAL A 177 -9.13 -5.19 -0.58
N PRO A 178 -10.21 -5.17 0.21
CA PRO A 178 -10.72 -3.94 0.77
C PRO A 178 -9.94 -3.52 2.01
N LYS A 179 -9.61 -2.22 2.12
CA LYS A 179 -8.83 -1.66 3.24
C LYS A 179 -9.69 -1.06 4.36
N VAL A 180 -10.94 -0.71 4.05
CA VAL A 180 -11.84 -0.01 4.97
C VAL A 180 -13.20 -0.69 4.98
N ALA A 181 -13.77 -0.87 6.17
CA ALA A 181 -15.08 -1.45 6.34
C ALA A 181 -16.16 -0.39 6.03
N GLY A 182 -17.27 -0.82 5.46
CA GLY A 182 -18.37 0.07 5.12
C GLY A 182 -19.19 -0.43 3.94
N ALA A 183 -20.18 0.38 3.56
CA ALA A 183 -20.97 0.15 2.36
C ALA A 183 -20.26 0.72 1.12
N TYR A 184 -20.20 -0.09 0.07
CA TYR A 184 -19.60 0.22 -1.22
C TYR A 184 -20.61 -0.08 -2.34
N THR A 185 -20.43 0.61 -3.45
CA THR A 185 -21.13 0.38 -4.71
C THR A 185 -20.15 -0.26 -5.70
N LEU A 186 -20.42 -1.51 -6.11
CA LEU A 186 -19.57 -2.28 -7.00
C LEU A 186 -20.04 -2.13 -8.46
N ALA A 187 -19.24 -1.43 -9.26
CA ALA A 187 -19.43 -1.28 -10.68
C ALA A 187 -18.69 -2.38 -11.45
N VAL A 188 -19.43 -3.21 -12.19
CA VAL A 188 -18.90 -4.25 -13.08
C VAL A 188 -19.28 -3.85 -14.50
N LYS A 189 -18.26 -3.62 -15.34
CA LYS A 189 -18.45 -3.18 -16.72
C LYS A 189 -17.75 -4.11 -17.70
N VAL A 190 -18.39 -4.35 -18.83
CA VAL A 190 -17.86 -5.09 -19.98
C VAL A 190 -17.87 -4.13 -21.17
N GLY A 191 -16.72 -3.92 -21.81
CA GLY A 191 -16.61 -2.97 -22.93
C GLY A 191 -16.93 -1.51 -22.53
N GLY A 192 -16.79 -1.17 -21.25
CA GLY A 192 -17.13 0.14 -20.70
C GLY A 192 -18.60 0.35 -20.31
N GLN A 193 -19.48 -0.63 -20.56
CA GLN A 193 -20.90 -0.58 -20.19
C GLN A 193 -21.19 -1.45 -18.96
N HIS A 194 -22.13 -1.01 -18.11
CA HIS A 194 -22.55 -1.80 -16.95
C HIS A 194 -23.28 -3.08 -17.38
N ILE A 195 -23.02 -4.18 -16.66
CA ILE A 195 -23.84 -5.38 -16.77
C ILE A 195 -25.21 -5.16 -16.12
N GLN A 196 -26.19 -6.03 -16.39
CA GLN A 196 -27.56 -5.87 -15.87
C GLN A 196 -27.65 -5.75 -14.34
N GLU A 197 -26.83 -6.51 -13.60
CA GLU A 197 -26.83 -6.46 -12.13
C GLU A 197 -26.05 -5.27 -11.56
N SER A 198 -25.32 -4.52 -12.39
CA SER A 198 -24.45 -3.43 -11.93
C SER A 198 -25.16 -2.07 -11.95
N PRO A 199 -24.97 -1.22 -10.93
CA PRO A 199 -24.11 -1.41 -9.76
C PRO A 199 -24.72 -2.23 -8.61
N LEU A 200 -23.89 -3.04 -7.95
CA LEU A 200 -24.29 -3.88 -6.81
C LEU A 200 -23.96 -3.20 -5.46
N GLU A 201 -24.79 -3.45 -4.45
CA GLU A 201 -24.47 -3.10 -3.06
C GLU A 201 -23.48 -4.12 -2.47
N LEU A 202 -22.35 -3.63 -1.99
CA LEU A 202 -21.31 -4.44 -1.37
C LEU A 202 -21.06 -3.95 0.06
N LEU A 203 -21.32 -4.80 1.06
CA LEU A 203 -21.01 -4.50 2.46
C LEU A 203 -19.70 -5.16 2.89
N ILE A 204 -18.66 -4.35 3.07
CA ILE A 204 -17.38 -4.80 3.59
C ILE A 204 -17.42 -4.76 5.12
N LYS A 205 -17.24 -5.93 5.72
CA LYS A 205 -17.24 -6.12 7.18
C LYS A 205 -15.84 -5.87 7.76
N PRO A 206 -15.74 -5.44 9.03
CA PRO A 206 -14.45 -5.34 9.70
C PRO A 206 -13.79 -6.73 9.82
N PRO A 207 -12.46 -6.80 9.93
CA PRO A 207 -11.76 -8.09 9.94
C PRO A 207 -12.15 -8.94 11.16
N VAL A 208 -12.27 -10.25 10.97
CA VAL A 208 -12.52 -11.18 12.07
C VAL A 208 -11.19 -11.77 12.53
N MET A 209 -10.87 -11.66 13.82
CA MET A 209 -9.71 -12.36 14.39
C MET A 209 -10.12 -13.79 14.76
N LEU A 210 -9.45 -14.78 14.18
CA LEU A 210 -9.69 -16.18 14.48
C LEU A 210 -8.56 -16.75 15.35
N PRO A 211 -8.88 -17.55 16.38
CA PRO A 211 -7.85 -18.26 17.14
C PRO A 211 -7.17 -19.26 16.20
N PHE A 212 -5.85 -19.14 16.07
CA PHE A 212 -5.03 -20.00 15.22
C PHE A 212 -4.37 -21.12 16.04
N LYS A 213 -3.74 -20.77 17.16
CA LYS A 213 -3.04 -21.70 18.06
C LYS A 213 -3.17 -21.26 19.52
N SER A 214 -2.95 -22.18 20.45
CA SER A 214 -2.83 -21.86 21.87
C SER A 214 -1.75 -22.70 22.53
N PHE A 215 -1.03 -22.11 23.50
CA PHE A 215 0.00 -22.76 24.29
C PHE A 215 -0.36 -22.69 25.78
N GLY A 216 -0.04 -23.73 26.54
CA GLY A 216 -0.44 -23.84 27.94
C GLY A 216 -1.88 -24.31 28.11
N SER A 217 -2.34 -24.39 29.36
CA SER A 217 -3.66 -24.92 29.68
C SER A 217 -4.15 -24.35 31.01
N ALA A 218 -5.48 -24.23 31.15
CA ALA A 218 -6.14 -23.87 32.40
C ALA A 218 -6.09 -24.98 33.47
N ALA A 219 -5.27 -26.02 33.27
CA ALA A 219 -5.14 -27.16 34.18
C ALA A 219 -3.95 -26.92 35.11
N GLY A 220 -4.26 -26.52 36.36
CA GLY A 220 -3.31 -26.03 37.34
C GLY A 220 -2.13 -26.96 37.71
N ALA A 221 -1.19 -26.38 38.46
CA ALA A 221 0.06 -26.92 39.04
C ALA A 221 1.07 -27.61 38.08
N ASN A 222 0.63 -28.30 37.03
CA ASN A 222 1.47 -28.98 36.03
C ASN A 222 1.31 -28.39 34.62
N GLY A 223 0.63 -27.25 34.48
CA GLY A 223 0.51 -26.51 33.23
C GLY A 223 1.81 -25.80 32.83
N LEU A 224 2.00 -25.57 31.53
CA LEU A 224 3.17 -24.88 30.99
C LEU A 224 3.37 -23.49 31.64
N PHE A 225 2.28 -22.78 31.95
CA PHE A 225 2.28 -21.47 32.60
C PHE A 225 1.46 -21.46 33.89
N THR A 226 1.69 -20.47 34.75
CA THR A 226 0.88 -20.13 35.92
C THR A 226 0.83 -18.61 36.03
N GLN A 227 -0.13 -17.98 35.35
CA GLN A 227 -0.21 -16.53 35.12
C GLN A 227 0.84 -15.96 34.16
N PRO A 228 0.78 -16.32 32.85
CA PRO A 228 1.58 -15.64 31.85
C PRO A 228 1.17 -14.16 31.76
N HIS A 229 2.16 -13.27 31.77
CA HIS A 229 1.94 -11.82 31.87
C HIS A 229 2.41 -11.06 30.63
N GLY A 230 3.64 -10.57 30.61
CA GLY A 230 4.23 -9.92 29.46
C GLY A 230 4.64 -10.91 28.38
N ILE A 231 4.55 -10.46 27.13
CA ILE A 231 5.02 -11.18 25.94
C ILE A 231 5.91 -10.25 25.15
N ALA A 232 7.09 -10.72 24.76
CA ALA A 232 7.98 -10.06 23.81
C ALA A 232 8.29 -11.01 22.65
N ILE A 233 8.43 -10.45 21.46
CA ILE A 233 8.70 -11.18 20.22
C ILE A 233 9.99 -10.65 19.62
N SER A 234 10.91 -11.53 19.22
CA SER A 234 12.13 -11.19 18.49
C SER A 234 11.87 -11.12 16.99
N SER A 235 12.78 -10.48 16.25
CA SER A 235 12.80 -10.45 14.79
C SER A 235 12.89 -11.84 14.14
N THR A 236 13.40 -12.85 14.86
CA THR A 236 13.43 -14.25 14.41
C THR A 236 12.15 -15.02 14.72
N GLY A 237 11.19 -14.41 15.43
CA GLY A 237 9.94 -15.03 15.85
C GLY A 237 10.04 -15.81 17.17
N ASP A 238 11.11 -15.63 17.94
CA ASP A 238 11.18 -16.18 19.30
C ASP A 238 10.27 -15.40 20.23
N ILE A 239 9.65 -16.12 21.16
CA ILE A 239 8.67 -15.59 22.10
C ILE A 239 9.26 -15.68 23.49
N ALA A 240 9.38 -14.55 24.18
CA ALA A 240 9.75 -14.49 25.59
C ALA A 240 8.50 -14.12 26.41
N ILE A 241 8.19 -14.91 27.42
CA ILE A 241 7.00 -14.74 28.27
C ILE A 241 7.45 -14.67 29.71
N SER A 242 7.05 -13.63 30.44
CA SER A 242 7.19 -13.60 31.89
C SER A 242 6.05 -14.37 32.54
N ASP A 243 6.37 -15.35 33.36
CA ASP A 243 5.41 -16.08 34.18
C ASP A 243 5.47 -15.54 35.62
N THR A 244 4.40 -14.84 35.99
CA THR A 244 4.38 -14.06 37.23
C THR A 244 4.39 -14.96 38.46
N GLN A 245 3.63 -16.06 38.47
CA GLN A 245 3.51 -16.91 39.66
C GLN A 245 4.62 -17.95 39.76
N LYS A 246 5.25 -18.33 38.63
CA LYS A 246 6.45 -19.19 38.63
C LYS A 246 7.75 -18.43 38.82
N HIS A 247 7.71 -17.09 38.91
CA HIS A 247 8.88 -16.26 39.10
C HIS A 247 9.95 -16.48 38.02
N CYS A 248 9.53 -16.71 36.77
CA CYS A 248 10.47 -17.05 35.70
C CYS A 248 10.09 -16.41 34.36
N VAL A 249 11.00 -16.55 33.41
CA VAL A 249 10.79 -16.22 32.01
C VAL A 249 10.93 -17.48 31.18
N HIS A 250 9.94 -17.73 30.33
CA HIS A 250 9.97 -18.78 29.33
C HIS A 250 10.39 -18.19 27.98
N LEU A 251 11.48 -18.69 27.41
CA LEU A 251 11.90 -18.39 26.05
C LEU A 251 11.57 -19.57 25.15
N MET A 252 10.80 -19.35 24.09
CA MET A 252 10.34 -20.38 23.16
C MET A 252 10.43 -19.91 21.71
N ASN A 253 10.32 -20.84 20.76
CA ASN A 253 10.19 -20.49 19.34
C ASN A 253 8.75 -20.12 18.98
N SER A 254 8.53 -19.67 17.74
CA SER A 254 7.22 -19.30 17.19
C SER A 254 6.17 -20.44 17.19
N ASN A 255 6.62 -21.70 17.30
CA ASN A 255 5.75 -22.87 17.41
C ASN A 255 5.38 -23.23 18.87
N GLY A 256 5.86 -22.46 19.85
CA GLY A 256 5.59 -22.69 21.28
C GLY A 256 6.46 -23.77 21.92
N LEU A 257 7.53 -24.23 21.25
CA LEU A 257 8.48 -25.16 21.85
C LEU A 257 9.48 -24.39 22.71
N SER A 258 9.60 -24.78 23.98
CA SER A 258 10.54 -24.15 24.92
C SER A 258 11.98 -24.31 24.44
N LYS A 259 12.73 -23.21 24.50
CA LYS A 259 14.18 -23.16 24.29
C LYS A 259 14.91 -23.16 25.63
N MET A 260 14.45 -22.34 26.57
CA MET A 260 15.09 -22.14 27.86
C MET A 260 14.14 -21.40 28.80
N ASP A 261 14.20 -21.76 30.09
CA ASP A 261 13.57 -21.01 31.16
C ASP A 261 14.65 -20.44 32.09
N PHE A 262 14.48 -19.22 32.58
CA PHE A 262 15.44 -18.55 33.46
C PHE A 262 14.76 -17.57 34.44
N GLY A 263 15.55 -17.00 35.36
CA GLY A 263 15.06 -16.10 36.41
C GLY A 263 14.87 -16.80 37.75
N GLY A 264 13.91 -17.73 37.84
CA GLY A 264 13.66 -18.54 39.04
C GLY A 264 13.73 -17.74 40.35
N GLU A 265 14.58 -18.17 41.29
CA GLU A 265 14.76 -17.52 42.59
C GLU A 265 15.26 -16.06 42.53
N GLU A 266 15.82 -15.61 41.39
CA GLU A 266 16.31 -14.22 41.23
C GLU A 266 15.18 -13.21 40.94
N LEU A 267 14.03 -13.68 40.46
CA LEU A 267 12.87 -12.85 40.11
C LEU A 267 11.78 -12.93 41.16
N ASP A 268 11.06 -11.83 41.36
CA ASP A 268 9.89 -11.76 42.21
C ASP A 268 8.72 -11.06 41.48
N TYR A 269 7.70 -11.86 41.13
CA TYR A 269 6.55 -11.42 40.34
C TYR A 269 6.95 -10.69 39.04
N PRO A 270 7.69 -11.32 38.10
CA PRO A 270 8.06 -10.67 36.85
C PRO A 270 6.81 -10.40 35.98
N VAL A 271 6.76 -9.22 35.34
CA VAL A 271 5.57 -8.77 34.58
C VAL A 271 5.88 -8.25 33.18
N GLY A 272 6.63 -7.17 33.04
CA GLY A 272 6.99 -6.60 31.75
C GLY A 272 8.20 -7.29 31.18
N ILE A 273 8.25 -7.43 29.86
CA ILE A 273 9.35 -8.09 29.18
C ILE A 273 9.56 -7.46 27.80
N ALA A 274 10.81 -7.32 27.39
CA ALA A 274 11.19 -6.83 26.06
C ALA A 274 12.56 -7.40 25.67
N PHE A 275 12.79 -7.63 24.38
CA PHE A 275 14.14 -7.84 23.87
C PHE A 275 14.89 -6.51 23.81
N ASP A 276 16.20 -6.53 24.06
CA ASP A 276 17.05 -5.38 23.72
C ASP A 276 17.20 -5.24 22.19
N ILE A 277 17.73 -4.11 21.73
CA ILE A 277 17.86 -3.83 20.29
C ILE A 277 18.75 -4.86 19.55
N THR A 278 19.59 -5.58 20.28
CA THR A 278 20.47 -6.62 19.69
C THR A 278 19.83 -8.01 19.71
N GLU A 279 18.72 -8.17 20.42
CA GLU A 279 18.01 -9.42 20.71
C GLU A 279 18.87 -10.50 21.41
N LYS A 280 20.08 -10.14 21.83
CA LYS A 280 20.98 -11.00 22.61
C LYS A 280 20.60 -11.03 24.07
N ASN A 281 19.78 -10.07 24.51
CA ASN A 281 19.30 -10.01 25.88
C ASN A 281 17.79 -9.76 25.93
N VAL A 282 17.18 -10.23 27.02
CA VAL A 282 15.81 -9.92 27.43
C VAL A 282 15.85 -9.09 28.69
N ILE A 283 15.10 -8.00 28.71
CA ILE A 283 14.92 -7.11 29.84
C ILE A 283 13.58 -7.44 30.50
N VAL A 284 13.61 -7.69 31.81
CA VAL A 284 12.47 -8.16 32.60
C VAL A 284 12.20 -7.15 33.71
N ALA A 285 10.94 -6.75 33.87
CA ALA A 285 10.49 -5.95 34.99
C ALA A 285 10.18 -6.88 36.16
N ASP A 286 11.11 -6.88 37.11
CA ASP A 286 11.07 -7.63 38.35
C ASP A 286 10.29 -6.78 39.37
N ARG A 287 8.96 -6.93 39.34
CA ARG A 287 8.00 -5.96 39.86
C ARG A 287 8.15 -5.74 41.36
N ASP A 288 8.16 -6.83 42.12
CA ASP A 288 8.09 -6.77 43.58
C ASP A 288 9.46 -6.54 44.21
N ASN A 289 10.54 -6.79 43.46
CA ASN A 289 11.89 -6.29 43.76
C ASN A 289 12.15 -4.85 43.27
N HIS A 290 11.21 -4.23 42.57
CA HIS A 290 11.27 -2.85 42.08
C HIS A 290 12.53 -2.53 41.25
N ARG A 291 12.88 -3.42 40.33
CA ARG A 291 14.07 -3.31 39.47
C ARG A 291 13.82 -3.91 38.10
N LEU A 292 14.74 -3.67 37.17
CA LEU A 292 14.80 -4.41 35.91
C LEU A 292 16.03 -5.33 35.94
N LEU A 293 15.88 -6.56 35.45
CA LEU A 293 16.97 -7.49 35.24
C LEU A 293 17.12 -7.78 33.75
N VAL A 294 18.37 -7.88 33.29
CA VAL A 294 18.69 -8.17 31.90
C VAL A 294 19.34 -9.55 31.84
N TYR A 295 18.76 -10.46 31.08
CA TYR A 295 19.22 -11.84 30.92
C TYR A 295 19.72 -12.09 29.51
N SER A 296 20.82 -12.84 29.38
CA SER A 296 21.34 -13.29 28.08
C SER A 296 20.43 -14.36 27.49
N THR A 297 19.95 -14.17 26.26
CA THR A 297 19.10 -15.15 25.55
C THR A 297 19.86 -16.43 25.19
N LYS A 298 21.20 -16.36 25.14
CA LYS A 298 22.07 -17.51 24.84
C LYS A 298 22.34 -18.38 26.07
N THR A 299 22.46 -17.77 27.26
CA THR A 299 22.95 -18.48 28.46
C THR A 299 21.96 -18.51 29.61
N GLY A 300 20.87 -17.72 29.56
CA GLY A 300 19.89 -17.60 30.65
C GLY A 300 20.44 -16.94 31.91
N LYS A 301 21.64 -16.36 31.85
CA LYS A 301 22.31 -15.74 33.00
C LYS A 301 22.00 -14.25 33.06
N MET A 302 21.84 -13.72 34.28
CA MET A 302 21.73 -12.28 34.52
C MET A 302 23.03 -11.58 34.08
N VAL A 303 22.87 -10.56 33.24
CA VAL A 303 23.94 -9.75 32.66
C VAL A 303 24.07 -8.43 33.40
N ARG A 304 22.94 -7.77 33.69
CA ARG A 304 22.93 -6.50 34.44
C ARG A 304 21.61 -6.27 35.17
N LYS A 305 21.65 -5.34 36.11
CA LYS A 305 20.49 -4.82 36.85
C LYS A 305 20.36 -3.31 36.61
N ILE A 306 19.12 -2.84 36.47
CA ILE A 306 18.79 -1.42 36.30
C ILE A 306 17.78 -1.00 37.39
N GLY A 307 18.09 0.10 38.07
CA GLY A 307 17.24 0.71 39.09
C GLY A 307 17.16 -0.06 40.41
N ARG A 308 16.36 0.51 41.31
CA ARG A 308 16.08 0.05 42.68
C ARG A 308 14.79 0.68 43.18
N LYS A 309 14.27 0.20 44.32
CA LYS A 309 13.07 0.78 44.95
C LYS A 309 13.20 2.29 45.21
N GLY A 310 12.17 3.05 44.87
CA GLY A 310 12.02 4.45 45.24
C GLY A 310 11.31 5.31 44.19
N SER A 311 11.21 6.61 44.49
CA SER A 311 10.52 7.61 43.64
C SER A 311 11.49 8.56 42.92
N ALA A 312 12.78 8.51 43.21
CA ALA A 312 13.81 9.28 42.53
C ALA A 312 13.93 8.89 41.04
N GLU A 313 14.61 9.72 40.25
CA GLU A 313 14.91 9.42 38.85
C GLU A 313 15.78 8.16 38.76
N GLY A 314 15.42 7.25 37.85
CA GLY A 314 16.08 5.95 37.72
C GLY A 314 15.74 4.91 38.80
N HIS A 315 14.89 5.26 39.78
CA HIS A 315 14.32 4.30 40.74
C HIS A 315 12.90 3.92 40.33
N PHE A 316 12.43 2.77 40.79
CA PHE A 316 11.10 2.25 40.46
C PHE A 316 10.28 1.94 41.71
N ASP A 317 8.97 1.99 41.56
CA ASP A 317 8.02 1.40 42.51
C ASP A 317 7.01 0.57 41.70
N GLY A 318 7.35 -0.71 41.57
CA GLY A 318 6.58 -1.68 40.79
C GLY A 318 6.70 -1.41 39.29
N PRO A 319 7.89 -1.56 38.68
CA PRO A 319 8.00 -1.47 37.24
C PRO A 319 7.07 -2.51 36.61
N SER A 320 6.32 -2.08 35.59
CA SER A 320 5.33 -2.90 34.91
C SER A 320 5.76 -3.14 33.46
N GLY A 321 5.04 -2.61 32.47
CA GLY A 321 5.38 -2.80 31.06
C GLY A 321 6.73 -2.18 30.69
N ILE A 322 7.47 -2.88 29.83
CA ILE A 322 8.72 -2.44 29.23
C ILE A 322 8.54 -2.42 27.71
N PHE A 323 9.11 -1.43 27.06
CA PHE A 323 9.28 -1.39 25.62
C PHE A 323 10.69 -0.91 25.27
N VAL A 324 11.27 -1.48 24.22
CA VAL A 324 12.54 -1.02 23.65
C VAL A 324 12.25 -0.50 22.25
N ASP A 325 12.60 0.76 22.00
CA ASP A 325 12.36 1.39 20.69
C ASP A 325 13.50 1.15 19.69
N GLY A 326 13.35 1.70 18.48
CA GLY A 326 14.33 1.53 17.40
C GLY A 326 15.70 2.18 17.66
N GLU A 327 15.83 3.03 18.68
CA GLU A 327 17.10 3.60 19.15
C GLU A 327 17.70 2.76 20.30
N GLY A 328 17.03 1.69 20.72
CA GLY A 328 17.40 0.86 21.86
C GLY A 328 17.10 1.48 23.23
N ARG A 329 16.32 2.58 23.28
CA ARG A 329 15.95 3.19 24.56
C ARG A 329 14.98 2.28 25.30
N ILE A 330 15.19 2.12 26.60
CA ILE A 330 14.36 1.28 27.46
C ILE A 330 13.29 2.17 28.10
N ILE A 331 12.03 1.91 27.78
CA ILE A 331 10.89 2.72 28.21
C ILE A 331 10.05 1.87 29.17
N VAL A 332 9.80 2.41 30.37
CA VAL A 332 9.30 1.64 31.50
C VAL A 332 8.09 2.33 32.11
N ALA A 333 6.99 1.58 32.25
CA ALA A 333 5.82 2.02 33.00
C ALA A 333 6.03 1.77 34.50
N ASP A 334 6.25 2.84 35.26
CA ASP A 334 6.52 2.82 36.69
C ASP A 334 5.20 2.97 37.47
N TRP A 335 4.60 1.82 37.79
CA TRP A 335 3.17 1.68 38.09
C TRP A 335 2.73 2.47 39.33
N ASN A 336 3.42 2.33 40.46
CA ASN A 336 3.03 3.02 41.70
C ASN A 336 3.53 4.47 41.74
N ASN A 337 4.57 4.80 40.97
CA ASN A 337 5.03 6.19 40.84
C ASN A 337 4.22 7.00 39.81
N HIS A 338 3.22 6.40 39.14
CA HIS A 338 2.30 7.09 38.23
C HIS A 338 3.01 7.80 37.07
N ARG A 339 4.04 7.18 36.49
CA ARG A 339 4.88 7.80 35.46
C ARG A 339 5.43 6.80 34.47
N ILE A 340 5.94 7.30 33.34
CA ILE A 340 6.82 6.56 32.45
C ILE A 340 8.24 7.09 32.63
N GLN A 341 9.23 6.20 32.63
CA GLN A 341 10.65 6.55 32.61
C GLN A 341 11.33 6.00 31.36
N VAL A 342 12.25 6.77 30.79
CA VAL A 342 13.02 6.41 29.59
C VAL A 342 14.49 6.37 29.94
N PHE A 343 15.17 5.31 29.52
CA PHE A 343 16.58 5.05 29.77
C PHE A 343 17.34 4.81 28.46
N SER A 344 18.65 5.02 28.47
CA SER A 344 19.54 4.62 27.38
C SER A 344 19.62 3.09 27.28
N PRO A 345 20.15 2.55 26.16
CA PRO A 345 20.44 1.12 26.02
C PRO A 345 21.36 0.56 27.14
N GLU A 346 22.20 1.42 27.73
CA GLU A 346 23.10 1.11 28.83
C GLU A 346 22.36 1.04 30.19
N GLY A 347 21.12 1.54 30.25
CA GLY A 347 20.31 1.62 31.47
C GLY A 347 20.50 2.94 32.25
N ILE A 348 21.01 3.98 31.59
CA ILE A 348 21.18 5.31 32.18
C ILE A 348 19.86 6.08 32.05
N TYR A 349 19.39 6.70 33.13
CA TYR A 349 18.16 7.51 33.09
C TYR A 349 18.30 8.68 32.11
N LEU A 350 17.28 8.89 31.25
CA LEU A 350 17.24 10.00 30.30
C LEU A 350 16.20 11.04 30.71
N PHE A 351 14.93 10.64 30.84
CA PHE A 351 13.84 11.53 31.23
C PHE A 351 12.62 10.73 31.71
N LYS A 352 11.62 11.43 32.26
CA LYS A 352 10.31 10.88 32.66
C LYS A 352 9.17 11.74 32.16
N PHE A 353 7.97 11.18 32.11
CA PHE A 353 6.75 11.92 31.80
C PHE A 353 5.49 11.27 32.39
N GLY A 354 4.37 12.00 32.32
CA GLY A 354 3.06 11.53 32.80
C GLY A 354 2.78 11.79 34.27
N ASP A 355 3.72 12.41 35.00
CA ASP A 355 3.58 12.83 36.40
C ASP A 355 3.05 14.26 36.59
N THR A 356 2.79 15.00 35.50
CA THR A 356 2.23 16.35 35.54
C THR A 356 0.79 16.39 36.06
N VAL A 357 0.45 17.38 36.89
CA VAL A 357 -0.87 17.50 37.55
C VAL A 357 -2.04 17.43 36.56
N LYS A 358 -1.95 18.17 35.45
CA LYS A 358 -2.94 18.09 34.36
C LYS A 358 -2.67 16.83 33.54
N ASN A 359 -3.67 15.94 33.45
CA ASN A 359 -3.61 14.67 32.72
C ASN A 359 -2.63 13.63 33.28
N LYS A 360 -2.37 13.66 34.59
CA LYS A 360 -1.53 12.68 35.30
C LYS A 360 -1.92 11.24 34.95
N LEU A 361 -0.93 10.39 34.68
CA LEU A 361 -1.13 8.95 34.58
C LEU A 361 -1.59 8.41 35.94
N LYS A 362 -2.47 7.41 35.93
CA LYS A 362 -2.89 6.73 37.15
C LYS A 362 -2.63 5.25 36.97
N HIS A 363 -1.53 4.76 37.54
CA HIS A 363 -1.13 3.36 37.40
C HIS A 363 -1.00 2.93 35.93
N PRO A 364 -0.01 3.46 35.19
CA PRO A 364 0.22 3.04 33.81
C PRO A 364 0.73 1.59 33.80
N ARG A 365 0.14 0.70 32.98
CA ARG A 365 0.54 -0.72 32.94
C ARG A 365 1.49 -1.06 31.82
N ALA A 366 1.25 -0.51 30.64
CA ALA A 366 2.04 -0.80 29.47
C ALA A 366 2.30 0.48 28.67
N VAL A 367 3.40 0.45 27.94
CA VAL A 367 3.86 1.53 27.09
C VAL A 367 4.42 0.93 25.82
N THR A 368 4.18 1.58 24.69
CA THR A 368 4.82 1.28 23.41
C THR A 368 5.17 2.60 22.72
N PHE A 369 6.06 2.55 21.74
CA PHE A 369 6.45 3.71 20.97
C PHE A 369 6.28 3.43 19.48
N CYS A 370 5.46 4.25 18.82
CA CYS A 370 5.27 4.18 17.38
C CYS A 370 6.33 5.05 16.70
N ASN A 371 7.33 4.39 16.09
CA ASN A 371 8.43 5.07 15.40
C ASN A 371 7.94 5.96 14.25
N VAL A 372 7.02 5.45 13.42
CA VAL A 372 6.49 6.17 12.23
C VAL A 372 5.83 7.49 12.61
N ARG A 373 5.09 7.51 13.72
CA ARG A 373 4.39 8.70 14.20
C ARG A 373 5.19 9.49 15.23
N ASN A 374 6.29 8.93 15.74
CA ASN A 374 7.10 9.50 16.81
C ASN A 374 6.23 9.82 18.05
N ARG A 375 5.53 8.79 18.57
CA ARG A 375 4.55 8.91 19.68
C ARG A 375 4.70 7.78 20.69
N PHE A 376 4.57 8.11 21.98
CA PHE A 376 4.33 7.11 23.02
C PHE A 376 2.84 6.83 23.15
N ILE A 377 2.50 5.57 23.37
CA ILE A 377 1.14 5.10 23.61
C ILE A 377 1.17 4.34 24.92
N VAL A 378 0.39 4.80 25.89
CA VAL A 378 0.41 4.31 27.27
C VAL A 378 -0.99 3.82 27.64
N SER A 379 -1.09 2.62 28.20
CA SER A 379 -2.32 2.17 28.85
C SER A 379 -2.40 2.74 30.26
N ASP A 380 -3.28 3.73 30.44
CA ASP A 380 -3.51 4.41 31.72
C ASP A 380 -4.63 3.66 32.47
N THR A 381 -4.26 2.54 33.11
CA THR A 381 -5.24 1.61 33.69
C THR A 381 -6.15 2.31 34.70
N GLY A 382 -5.61 3.09 35.62
CA GLY A 382 -6.39 3.70 36.69
C GLY A 382 -7.35 4.79 36.22
N ASN A 383 -7.16 5.32 35.01
CA ASN A 383 -8.10 6.24 34.37
C ASN A 383 -8.96 5.55 33.29
N ASN A 384 -8.76 4.26 33.02
CA ASN A 384 -9.49 3.47 32.03
C ASN A 384 -9.44 4.07 30.62
N VAL A 385 -8.28 4.58 30.21
CA VAL A 385 -8.06 5.17 28.88
C VAL A 385 -6.67 4.80 28.36
N ILE A 386 -6.47 5.02 27.07
CA ILE A 386 -5.13 5.08 26.46
C ILE A 386 -4.72 6.54 26.37
N LYS A 387 -3.47 6.86 26.71
CA LYS A 387 -2.93 8.21 26.54
C LYS A 387 -1.80 8.23 25.52
N VAL A 388 -1.84 9.23 24.65
CA VAL A 388 -0.85 9.45 23.60
C VAL A 388 0.03 10.65 23.97
N PHE A 389 1.35 10.47 23.88
CA PHE A 389 2.33 11.50 24.16
C PHE A 389 3.27 11.70 22.96
N GLY A 390 3.78 12.92 22.80
CA GLY A 390 4.86 13.23 21.87
C GLY A 390 6.21 12.67 22.33
N PRO A 391 7.26 12.78 21.50
CA PRO A 391 8.55 12.12 21.73
C PRO A 391 9.33 12.66 22.94
N LYS A 392 8.97 13.85 23.44
CA LYS A 392 9.52 14.44 24.66
C LYS A 392 8.58 14.27 25.87
N GLY A 393 7.62 13.34 25.80
CA GLY A 393 6.66 13.09 26.88
C GLY A 393 5.55 14.14 27.04
N LYS A 394 5.37 15.06 26.08
CA LYS A 394 4.25 16.03 26.10
C LYS A 394 2.94 15.30 25.82
N PHE A 395 1.96 15.42 26.70
CA PHE A 395 0.61 14.88 26.49
C PHE A 395 -0.05 15.49 25.25
N LEU A 396 -0.69 14.66 24.44
CA LEU A 396 -1.42 15.08 23.24
C LEU A 396 -2.92 14.93 23.43
N HIS A 397 -3.39 13.68 23.59
CA HIS A 397 -4.79 13.36 23.74
C HIS A 397 -4.99 11.98 24.36
N SER A 398 -6.23 11.68 24.73
CA SER A 398 -6.66 10.37 25.23
C SER A 398 -7.49 9.64 24.17
N ILE A 399 -7.48 8.32 24.21
CA ILE A 399 -8.26 7.42 23.36
C ILE A 399 -9.12 6.51 24.26
N GLY A 400 -10.38 6.36 23.86
CA GLY A 400 -11.39 5.60 24.59
C GLY A 400 -11.97 6.36 25.79
N ASN A 401 -12.95 5.75 26.43
CA ASN A 401 -13.61 6.24 27.65
C ASN A 401 -13.80 5.07 28.63
N PRO A 402 -13.93 5.32 29.95
CA PRO A 402 -14.24 4.27 30.91
C PRO A 402 -15.58 3.59 30.59
N GLY A 403 -15.61 2.27 30.52
CA GLY A 403 -16.85 1.51 30.33
C GLY A 403 -16.68 0.16 29.63
N VAL A 404 -17.78 -0.38 29.13
CA VAL A 404 -17.89 -1.77 28.62
C VAL A 404 -18.32 -1.83 27.15
N LYS A 405 -18.83 -0.73 26.59
CA LYS A 405 -19.28 -0.67 25.19
C LYS A 405 -18.08 -0.65 24.24
N LYS A 406 -18.34 -0.85 22.94
CA LYS A 406 -17.31 -0.74 21.90
C LYS A 406 -16.64 0.63 21.97
N GLY A 407 -15.31 0.66 22.01
CA GLY A 407 -14.53 1.90 22.14
C GLY A 407 -14.39 2.42 23.56
N GLU A 408 -15.14 1.88 24.53
CA GLU A 408 -14.89 2.09 25.96
C GLU A 408 -13.90 1.03 26.47
N LEU A 409 -13.15 1.37 27.51
CA LEU A 409 -12.09 0.54 28.10
C LEU A 409 -12.32 0.37 29.59
N TYR A 410 -11.90 -0.77 30.13
CA TYR A 410 -11.91 -1.03 31.57
C TYR A 410 -10.65 -1.79 31.98
N SER A 411 -9.83 -1.12 32.78
CA SER A 411 -8.49 -1.55 33.18
C SER A 411 -7.58 -1.94 32.00
N PRO A 412 -7.36 -1.10 30.96
CA PRO A 412 -6.52 -1.46 29.83
C PRO A 412 -5.10 -1.86 30.28
N ARG A 413 -4.56 -2.95 29.70
CA ARG A 413 -3.26 -3.56 30.07
C ARG A 413 -2.28 -3.50 28.90
N GLY A 414 -1.83 -4.64 28.39
CA GLY A 414 -0.92 -4.75 27.27
C GLY A 414 -1.40 -3.91 26.08
N ILE A 415 -0.44 -3.27 25.43
CA ILE A 415 -0.70 -2.39 24.30
C ILE A 415 0.44 -2.53 23.30
N THR A 416 0.10 -2.55 22.02
CA THR A 416 1.06 -2.57 20.91
C THR A 416 0.50 -1.78 19.73
N VAL A 417 1.33 -1.52 18.73
CA VAL A 417 0.94 -0.90 17.46
C VAL A 417 1.30 -1.83 16.33
N ASP A 418 0.34 -2.12 15.45
CA ASP A 418 0.57 -2.97 14.29
C ASP A 418 1.13 -2.23 13.08
N LYS A 419 1.53 -2.99 12.06
CA LYS A 419 2.09 -2.44 10.82
C LYS A 419 1.10 -1.57 10.03
N LEU A 420 -0.20 -1.65 10.35
CA LEU A 420 -1.26 -0.84 9.77
C LEU A 420 -1.55 0.43 10.59
N ASP A 421 -0.64 0.81 11.50
CA ASP A 421 -0.77 2.01 12.34
C ASP A 421 -1.99 1.95 13.28
N ARG A 422 -2.43 0.74 13.67
CA ARG A 422 -3.54 0.55 14.60
C ARG A 422 -2.99 0.22 15.98
N ILE A 423 -3.60 0.83 16.99
CA ILE A 423 -3.32 0.54 18.40
C ILE A 423 -4.13 -0.70 18.79
N VAL A 424 -3.45 -1.74 19.24
CA VAL A 424 -4.05 -2.98 19.74
C VAL A 424 -3.92 -2.99 21.27
N VAL A 425 -5.04 -3.14 21.98
CA VAL A 425 -5.07 -3.06 23.45
C VAL A 425 -5.81 -4.24 24.06
N CYS A 426 -5.23 -4.83 25.10
CA CYS A 426 -5.92 -5.76 25.98
C CYS A 426 -6.83 -4.98 26.94
N ASP A 427 -8.14 -5.15 26.77
CA ASP A 427 -9.18 -4.56 27.60
C ASP A 427 -9.55 -5.56 28.70
N PHE A 428 -8.70 -5.61 29.72
CA PHE A 428 -8.56 -6.70 30.68
C PHE A 428 -9.85 -7.07 31.39
N ASP A 429 -10.54 -6.12 32.03
CA ASP A 429 -11.76 -6.45 32.78
C ASP A 429 -13.00 -6.61 31.87
N ASN A 430 -12.89 -6.26 30.59
CA ASN A 430 -13.90 -6.55 29.57
C ASN A 430 -13.62 -7.86 28.80
N HIS A 431 -12.56 -8.59 29.14
CA HIS A 431 -12.23 -9.90 28.58
C HIS A 431 -12.09 -9.92 27.04
N ARG A 432 -11.56 -8.83 26.47
CA ARG A 432 -11.45 -8.65 25.02
C ARG A 432 -10.18 -7.91 24.62
N VAL A 433 -9.87 -7.93 23.34
CA VAL A 433 -8.84 -7.11 22.71
C VAL A 433 -9.52 -6.14 21.74
N GLN A 434 -9.11 -4.87 21.73
CA GLN A 434 -9.69 -3.82 20.89
C GLN A 434 -8.64 -3.16 20.00
N PHE A 435 -9.10 -2.66 18.86
CA PHE A 435 -8.30 -1.90 17.89
C PHE A 435 -8.77 -0.46 17.82
N PHE A 436 -7.82 0.47 17.86
CA PHE A 436 -8.07 1.90 17.72
C PHE A 436 -7.17 2.52 16.67
N ARG A 437 -7.67 3.55 15.99
CA ARG A 437 -6.81 4.50 15.28
C ARG A 437 -6.20 5.49 16.25
N PHE A 438 -5.11 6.14 15.85
CA PHE A 438 -4.49 7.21 16.62
C PHE A 438 -5.40 8.43 16.85
N ASP A 439 -6.43 8.63 16.03
CA ASP A 439 -7.44 9.68 16.23
C ASP A 439 -8.49 9.34 17.31
N GLY A 440 -8.45 8.11 17.85
CA GLY A 440 -9.38 7.62 18.86
C GLY A 440 -10.56 6.81 18.32
N THR A 441 -10.70 6.68 17.00
CA THR A 441 -11.75 5.87 16.38
C THR A 441 -11.56 4.40 16.73
N CYS A 442 -12.55 3.78 17.38
CA CYS A 442 -12.57 2.34 17.63
C CYS A 442 -12.94 1.58 16.35
N LEU A 443 -12.04 0.69 15.91
CA LEU A 443 -12.21 -0.06 14.67
C LEU A 443 -13.01 -1.33 14.92
N ASN A 444 -12.43 -2.25 15.70
CA ASN A 444 -13.04 -3.54 16.00
C ASN A 444 -12.58 -4.05 17.38
N SER A 445 -13.21 -5.14 17.81
CA SER A 445 -12.84 -5.87 19.01
C SER A 445 -13.09 -7.37 18.82
N PHE A 446 -12.31 -8.21 19.49
CA PHE A 446 -12.53 -9.65 19.53
C PHE A 446 -12.26 -10.21 20.92
N GLY A 447 -12.78 -11.41 21.16
CA GLY A 447 -12.76 -12.03 22.48
C GLY A 447 -14.01 -11.77 23.29
N SER A 448 -14.31 -12.70 24.17
CA SER A 448 -15.38 -12.62 25.17
C SER A 448 -14.96 -13.43 26.39
N LYS A 449 -15.64 -13.21 27.53
CA LYS A 449 -15.33 -13.94 28.76
C LYS A 449 -15.53 -15.45 28.59
N GLY A 450 -14.52 -16.24 28.94
CA GLY A 450 -14.64 -17.70 28.99
C GLY A 450 -13.31 -18.43 28.84
N LYS A 451 -13.39 -19.75 28.59
CA LYS A 451 -12.24 -20.67 28.56
C LYS A 451 -12.02 -21.32 27.18
N LEU A 452 -12.97 -21.19 26.27
CA LEU A 452 -12.85 -21.76 24.92
C LEU A 452 -11.81 -21.00 24.09
N LEU A 453 -11.35 -21.59 22.99
CA LEU A 453 -10.49 -20.89 22.03
C LEU A 453 -11.21 -19.65 21.50
N GLY A 454 -10.50 -18.53 21.46
CA GLY A 454 -11.06 -17.23 21.10
C GLY A 454 -11.82 -16.51 22.22
N GLN A 455 -12.01 -17.14 23.38
CA GLN A 455 -12.46 -16.49 24.60
C GLN A 455 -11.26 -16.16 25.50
N PHE A 456 -11.42 -15.19 26.38
CA PHE A 456 -10.40 -14.80 27.36
C PHE A 456 -10.97 -14.75 28.77
N ASP A 457 -10.13 -15.03 29.76
CA ASP A 457 -10.32 -14.57 31.11
C ASP A 457 -9.21 -13.57 31.45
N ARG A 458 -9.54 -12.27 31.33
CA ARG A 458 -8.65 -11.16 31.66
C ARG A 458 -7.34 -11.14 30.84
N PRO A 459 -7.41 -10.85 29.53
CA PRO A 459 -6.22 -10.80 28.69
C PRO A 459 -5.26 -9.71 29.17
N MET A 460 -3.96 -10.02 29.28
CA MET A 460 -2.99 -9.18 29.96
C MET A 460 -1.99 -8.52 29.02
N GLY A 461 -1.21 -9.32 28.29
CA GLY A 461 -0.17 -8.90 27.37
C GLY A 461 -0.62 -9.14 25.93
N VAL A 462 -0.15 -8.27 25.03
CA VAL A 462 -0.35 -8.42 23.59
C VAL A 462 0.94 -8.10 22.87
N ALA A 463 1.30 -8.94 21.90
CA ALA A 463 2.44 -8.74 21.02
C ALA A 463 2.09 -9.18 19.60
N LEU A 464 2.91 -8.78 18.63
CA LEU A 464 2.71 -9.10 17.22
C LEU A 464 3.85 -9.99 16.74
N LEU A 465 3.51 -11.06 16.05
CA LEU A 465 4.46 -11.88 15.31
C LEU A 465 4.79 -11.20 13.97
N ASN A 466 5.89 -11.65 13.35
CA ASN A 466 6.38 -11.09 12.09
C ASN A 466 5.38 -11.20 10.93
N ASP A 467 4.46 -12.16 10.98
CA ASP A 467 3.38 -12.40 10.02
C ASP A 467 2.07 -11.70 10.40
N ASP A 468 2.13 -10.71 11.28
CA ASP A 468 0.99 -9.92 11.78
C ASP A 468 -0.04 -10.72 12.59
N GLN A 469 0.31 -11.94 13.01
CA GLN A 469 -0.47 -12.66 14.02
C GLN A 469 -0.34 -11.97 15.38
N ILE A 470 -1.44 -11.98 16.13
CA ILE A 470 -1.55 -11.34 17.44
C ILE A 470 -1.43 -12.41 18.51
N VAL A 471 -0.43 -12.28 19.38
CA VAL A 471 -0.21 -13.16 20.53
C VAL A 471 -0.74 -12.47 21.77
N VAL A 472 -1.63 -13.14 22.50
CA VAL A 472 -2.29 -12.60 23.69
C VAL A 472 -2.08 -13.54 24.87
N SER A 473 -1.64 -13.00 26.01
CA SER A 473 -1.59 -13.77 27.25
C SER A 473 -2.95 -13.73 27.93
N ASP A 474 -3.56 -14.91 28.05
CA ASP A 474 -4.85 -15.12 28.66
C ASP A 474 -4.65 -15.46 30.13
N TRP A 475 -4.40 -14.41 30.93
CA TRP A 475 -3.85 -14.49 32.28
C TRP A 475 -4.69 -15.36 33.23
N GLY A 476 -6.02 -15.28 33.16
CA GLY A 476 -6.91 -16.07 34.02
C GLY A 476 -7.07 -17.54 33.60
N ASN A 477 -6.64 -17.89 32.39
CA ASN A 477 -6.71 -19.25 31.85
C ASN A 477 -5.34 -19.92 31.71
N ASP A 478 -4.27 -19.32 32.26
CA ASP A 478 -2.90 -19.86 32.27
C ASP A 478 -2.40 -20.29 30.88
N ARG A 479 -2.74 -19.51 29.85
CA ARG A 479 -2.40 -19.83 28.46
C ARG A 479 -2.04 -18.62 27.64
N ILE A 480 -1.38 -18.89 26.52
CA ILE A 480 -1.17 -17.94 25.44
C ILE A 480 -2.06 -18.34 24.27
N GLN A 481 -2.70 -17.37 23.62
CA GLN A 481 -3.46 -17.59 22.40
C GLN A 481 -2.87 -16.76 21.26
N VAL A 482 -2.73 -17.38 20.10
CA VAL A 482 -2.27 -16.74 18.87
C VAL A 482 -3.48 -16.61 17.95
N PHE A 483 -3.71 -15.40 17.48
CA PHE A 483 -4.79 -15.05 16.57
C PHE A 483 -4.21 -14.64 15.24
N SER A 484 -4.80 -15.16 14.18
CA SER A 484 -4.60 -14.59 12.86
C SER A 484 -5.85 -13.80 12.50
N MET A 485 -5.71 -12.88 11.55
CA MET A 485 -6.87 -12.49 10.77
C MET A 485 -7.51 -13.76 10.20
N GLY A 486 -8.83 -13.80 10.09
CA GLY A 486 -9.58 -14.85 9.41
C GLY A 486 -8.96 -15.17 8.06
N PRO A 487 -9.13 -16.41 7.56
CA PRO A 487 -8.18 -16.98 6.63
C PRO A 487 -8.02 -16.07 5.40
N LEU A 488 -6.78 -15.67 5.14
CA LEU A 488 -6.25 -15.71 3.78
C LEU A 488 -6.37 -17.19 3.35
N MET A 489 -7.57 -17.63 2.98
CA MET A 489 -7.68 -18.79 2.12
C MET A 489 -7.04 -18.34 0.81
N LYS A 490 -5.73 -18.60 0.66
CA LYS A 490 -5.28 -19.04 -0.65
C LYS A 490 -6.14 -20.25 -0.94
N VAL A 491 -7.23 -20.06 -1.67
CA VAL A 491 -7.85 -21.14 -2.41
C VAL A 491 -6.74 -21.61 -3.34
N SER A 492 -5.99 -22.62 -2.91
CA SER A 492 -5.28 -23.49 -3.84
C SER A 492 -6.37 -24.07 -4.72
N LEU A 493 -6.57 -23.46 -5.89
CA LEU A 493 -7.44 -23.98 -6.93
C LEU A 493 -6.98 -25.42 -7.22
N PHE A 494 -7.87 -26.35 -6.90
CA PHE A 494 -7.98 -27.72 -7.35
C PHE A 494 -6.75 -28.31 -8.07
N SER A 495 -6.01 -29.20 -7.39
CA SER A 495 -5.31 -30.27 -8.08
C SER A 495 -6.36 -31.21 -8.66
N GLU A 496 -6.37 -31.31 -9.99
CA GLU A 496 -7.11 -32.32 -10.74
C GLU A 496 -6.89 -33.71 -10.14
N ASN A 497 -7.99 -34.41 -9.84
CA ASN A 497 -8.02 -35.87 -9.88
C ASN A 497 -9.13 -36.25 -10.86
N ASN A 498 -8.85 -36.03 -12.14
CA ASN A 498 -9.42 -36.85 -13.19
C ASN A 498 -8.69 -38.19 -13.14
N ASN A 499 -9.36 -39.20 -12.58
CA ASN A 499 -9.14 -40.58 -12.96
C ASN A 499 -10.46 -41.34 -12.84
N THR A 500 -11.35 -41.08 -13.79
CA THR A 500 -12.36 -42.04 -14.23
C THR A 500 -11.75 -42.92 -15.34
N SER A 501 -11.48 -44.16 -14.96
CA SER A 501 -11.67 -45.42 -15.72
C SER A 501 -11.08 -45.56 -17.13
N MET A 502 -10.13 -46.49 -17.26
CA MET A 502 -10.41 -47.85 -17.78
C MET A 502 -9.49 -48.88 -17.14
#